data_AF-E8ZKL6-F1
#
_entry.id   AF-E8ZKL6-F1
#
_cell.length_a   1.000
_cell.length_b   1.000
_cell.length_c   1.000
_cell.angle_alpha   90.00
_cell.angle_beta   90.00
_cell.angle_gamma   90.00
#
_symmetry.space_group_name_H-M   'P 1'
#
loop_
_entity.id
_entity.type
_entity.pdbx_description
1 polymer ?
#
loop_
_entity_poly.entity_id
_entity_poly.type
_entity_poly.pdbx_seq_one_letter_code
_entity_poly.pdbx_strand_id
1 'polypeptide(L)'
;MDPKLKLLMGLGGAGATGGTGMLVYPYLKKGEGESLSTAVTNQGDKFILYTAGDTHNTQWKAIVEEIKNDDIAKKEIGDPIDETKLKKWCEEAANKKSYEEELIGKFKSRCTKNTILTEVKSKLTGGKSLIPLEDSAGWTKSYEEYKKNTVETDLQITIGGEKITNTTMGNKKAEDIRNWCGSVSQALFTADTDPSYKAFNKWCVSGGA
;
A
#
# COMPACT_ATOMS: atom_id res chain seq x y z
N MET A 1 46.27 1.04 -5.99
CA MET A 1 46.00 1.65 -4.68
C MET A 1 44.55 2.04 -4.65
N ASP A 2 43.73 1.25 -3.93
CA ASP A 2 42.37 1.61 -3.53
C ASP A 2 42.34 2.94 -2.75
N PRO A 3 41.17 3.57 -2.68
CA PRO A 3 40.53 3.59 -1.37
C PRO A 3 39.08 3.11 -1.43
N LYS A 4 38.83 2.06 -0.64
CA LYS A 4 37.53 1.56 -0.23
C LYS A 4 36.74 2.68 0.47
N LEU A 5 35.63 3.13 -0.12
CA LEU A 5 34.64 3.91 0.62
C LEU A 5 33.82 2.93 1.46
N LYS A 6 34.20 2.84 2.75
CA LYS A 6 33.48 2.09 3.77
C LYS A 6 32.09 2.69 3.94
N LEU A 7 31.07 1.97 3.48
CA LEU A 7 29.69 2.17 3.92
C LEU A 7 29.61 1.71 5.39
N LEU A 8 29.70 2.65 6.34
CA LEU A 8 29.44 2.37 7.75
C LEU A 8 27.92 2.28 7.95
N MET A 9 27.38 1.07 7.81
CA MET A 9 26.17 0.69 8.53
C MET A 9 26.58 0.33 9.97
N GLY A 10 26.08 1.07 10.95
CA GLY A 10 26.34 0.85 12.36
C GLY A 10 25.39 1.62 13.26
N LEU A 11 24.26 0.98 13.57
CA LEU A 11 23.40 1.01 14.77
C LEU A 11 23.52 2.18 15.79
N GLY A 12 22.36 2.76 16.15
CA GLY A 12 22.05 3.12 17.54
C GLY A 12 21.59 4.56 17.82
N GLY A 13 20.33 4.72 18.27
CA GLY A 13 19.98 5.62 19.38
C GLY A 13 19.52 7.06 19.08
N ALA A 14 18.23 7.29 19.36
CA ALA A 14 17.59 8.49 19.92
C ALA A 14 17.52 9.81 19.12
N GLY A 15 16.29 10.35 19.03
CA GLY A 15 16.06 11.80 18.94
C GLY A 15 15.12 12.23 17.84
N ALA A 16 14.02 12.88 18.24
CA ALA A 16 12.96 13.44 17.40
C ALA A 16 13.44 14.27 16.20
N THR A 17 12.71 14.15 15.09
CA THR A 17 12.13 15.30 14.37
C THR A 17 11.04 14.78 13.43
N GLY A 18 9.79 15.15 13.72
CA GLY A 18 8.74 15.09 12.73
C GLY A 18 9.14 15.98 11.55
N GLY A 19 9.12 15.40 10.37
CA GLY A 19 9.46 16.08 9.13
C GLY A 19 9.14 15.14 7.99
N THR A 20 8.11 15.49 7.24
CA THR A 20 7.71 14.89 5.97
C THR A 20 8.91 14.38 5.18
N GLY A 21 8.93 13.08 4.88
CA GLY A 21 9.95 12.46 4.03
C GLY A 21 9.92 13.07 2.63
N MET A 22 10.75 14.08 2.40
CA MET A 22 11.11 14.50 1.05
C MET A 22 12.07 13.43 0.54
N LEU A 23 11.57 12.54 -0.33
CA LEU A 23 12.41 11.62 -1.07
C LEU A 23 13.26 12.43 -2.04
N VAL A 24 14.44 12.87 -1.59
CA VAL A 24 15.45 13.43 -2.47
C VAL A 24 16.04 12.27 -3.28
N TYR A 25 15.64 12.15 -4.53
CA TYR A 25 16.22 11.20 -5.49
C TYR A 25 17.62 11.69 -5.88
N PRO A 26 18.71 11.01 -5.49
CA PRO A 26 20.02 11.35 -5.99
C PRO A 26 20.21 10.69 -7.36
N TYR A 27 20.41 11.52 -8.38
CA TYR A 27 21.06 11.18 -9.65
C TYR A 27 20.36 10.14 -10.55
N LEU A 28 19.39 10.60 -11.35
CA LEU A 28 19.12 10.03 -12.66
C LEU A 28 19.56 11.03 -13.73
N LYS A 29 20.53 10.63 -14.56
CA LYS A 29 21.14 11.49 -15.58
C LYS A 29 20.06 12.01 -16.55
N LYS A 30 19.92 13.34 -16.61
CA LYS A 30 19.22 14.09 -17.67
C LYS A 30 19.73 13.63 -19.05
N GLY A 31 18.94 12.87 -19.79
CA GLY A 31 19.23 12.58 -21.19
C GLY A 31 18.55 11.32 -21.75
N GLU A 32 18.47 10.25 -20.95
CA GLU A 32 17.89 8.96 -21.36
C GLU A 32 17.00 8.39 -20.25
N GLY A 33 16.04 9.20 -19.79
CA GLY A 33 15.26 8.87 -18.60
C GLY A 33 14.50 7.55 -18.72
N GLU A 34 14.46 6.79 -17.62
CA GLU A 34 13.55 5.65 -17.47
C GLU A 34 12.09 6.12 -17.63
N SER A 35 11.21 5.21 -18.05
CA SER A 35 9.80 5.55 -18.20
C SER A 35 9.17 5.91 -16.85
N LEU A 36 8.11 6.72 -16.86
CA LEU A 36 7.40 7.08 -15.63
C LEU A 36 6.92 5.84 -14.85
N SER A 37 6.47 4.82 -15.57
CA SER A 37 6.11 3.53 -14.95
C SER A 37 7.31 2.88 -14.27
N THR A 38 8.49 2.89 -14.90
CA THR A 38 9.73 2.35 -14.31
C THR A 38 10.12 3.13 -13.05
N ALA A 39 10.09 4.46 -13.10
CA ALA A 39 10.40 5.30 -11.95
C ALA A 39 9.46 5.02 -10.77
N VAL A 40 8.16 4.86 -11.01
CA VAL A 40 7.17 4.57 -9.96
C VAL A 40 7.29 3.13 -9.45
N THR A 41 7.51 2.15 -10.32
CA THR A 41 7.75 0.75 -9.90
C THR A 41 8.99 0.65 -9.02
N ASN A 42 10.07 1.38 -9.36
CA ASN A 42 11.31 1.37 -8.58
C ASN A 42 11.15 1.97 -7.17
N GLN A 43 10.14 2.83 -6.94
CA GLN A 43 9.82 3.34 -5.60
C GLN A 43 9.13 2.29 -4.73
N GLY A 44 8.47 1.30 -5.34
CA GLY A 44 7.92 0.12 -4.65
C GLY A 44 6.79 0.41 -3.65
N ASP A 45 6.25 1.62 -3.62
CA ASP A 45 5.24 2.05 -2.65
C ASP A 45 3.79 1.88 -3.15
N LYS A 46 3.60 1.82 -4.47
CA LYS A 46 2.30 1.71 -5.12
C LYS A 46 2.28 0.67 -6.23
N PHE A 47 1.10 0.09 -6.44
CA PHE A 47 0.83 -0.83 -7.53
C PHE A 47 0.25 -0.07 -8.73
N ILE A 48 0.87 -0.20 -9.91
CA ILE A 48 0.38 0.39 -11.15
C ILE A 48 -0.77 -0.44 -11.69
N LEU A 49 -1.94 0.16 -11.86
CA LEU A 49 -3.13 -0.55 -12.31
C LEU A 49 -3.01 -0.92 -13.80
N TYR A 50 -3.32 -2.17 -14.12
CA TYR A 50 -3.55 -2.59 -15.50
C TYR A 50 -4.68 -1.79 -16.14
N THR A 51 -4.38 -1.24 -17.32
CA THR A 51 -5.30 -0.46 -18.15
C THR A 51 -6.06 -1.36 -19.13
N ALA A 52 -5.48 -2.51 -19.50
CA ALA A 52 -6.13 -3.52 -20.32
C ALA A 52 -7.10 -4.39 -19.51
N GLY A 53 -8.31 -4.58 -20.04
CA GLY A 53 -9.34 -5.44 -19.45
C GLY A 53 -9.98 -4.88 -18.18
N ASP A 54 -10.54 -5.80 -17.39
CA ASP A 54 -11.46 -5.49 -16.28
C ASP A 54 -10.90 -5.77 -14.87
N THR A 55 -9.66 -6.26 -14.78
CA THR A 55 -9.03 -6.74 -13.53
C THR A 55 -9.06 -5.71 -12.39
N HIS A 56 -9.01 -4.41 -12.71
CA HIS A 56 -8.96 -3.32 -11.72
C HIS A 56 -10.13 -2.35 -11.81
N ASN A 57 -11.27 -2.75 -12.38
CA ASN A 57 -12.41 -1.83 -12.57
C ASN A 57 -12.89 -1.20 -11.26
N THR A 58 -12.86 -1.93 -10.15
CA THR A 58 -13.19 -1.37 -8.83
C THR A 58 -12.26 -0.22 -8.45
N GLN A 59 -10.95 -0.38 -8.67
CA GLN A 59 -9.95 0.65 -8.37
C GLN A 59 -10.08 1.83 -9.33
N TRP A 60 -10.31 1.59 -10.62
CA TRP A 60 -10.54 2.64 -11.60
C TRP A 60 -11.77 3.48 -11.25
N LYS A 61 -12.89 2.86 -10.86
CA LYS A 61 -14.09 3.56 -10.37
C LYS A 61 -13.80 4.44 -9.16
N ALA A 62 -13.05 3.92 -8.19
CA ALA A 62 -12.66 4.68 -7.01
C ALA A 62 -11.84 5.93 -7.38
N ILE A 63 -10.86 5.79 -8.29
CA ILE A 63 -10.06 6.94 -8.75
C ILE A 63 -10.92 7.94 -9.50
N VAL A 64 -11.77 7.50 -10.42
CA VAL A 64 -12.69 8.39 -11.16
C VAL A 64 -13.56 9.18 -10.18
N GLU A 65 -14.12 8.53 -9.16
CA GLU A 65 -14.93 9.18 -8.13
C GLU A 65 -14.13 10.21 -7.32
N GLU A 66 -12.86 9.90 -7.00
CA GLU A 66 -11.94 10.81 -6.29
C GLU A 66 -11.61 12.07 -7.12
N ILE A 67 -11.44 11.94 -8.44
CA ILE A 67 -10.95 13.02 -9.31
C ILE A 67 -12.03 13.68 -10.19
N LYS A 68 -13.27 13.19 -10.20
CA LYS A 68 -14.32 13.65 -11.13
C LYS A 68 -14.61 15.15 -11.09
N ASN A 69 -14.26 15.83 -9.99
CA ASN A 69 -14.45 17.27 -9.79
C ASN A 69 -13.14 18.07 -9.83
N ASP A 70 -12.00 17.44 -10.09
CA ASP A 70 -10.70 18.11 -10.20
C ASP A 70 -10.58 18.79 -11.59
N ASP A 71 -10.47 20.12 -11.60
CA ASP A 71 -10.43 20.92 -12.83
C ASP A 71 -9.20 20.61 -13.70
N ILE A 72 -8.06 20.28 -13.07
CA ILE A 72 -6.83 19.92 -13.79
C ILE A 72 -7.02 18.56 -14.45
N ALA A 73 -7.58 17.58 -13.73
CA ALA A 73 -7.88 16.26 -14.25
C ALA A 73 -8.90 16.34 -15.40
N LYS A 74 -9.96 17.13 -15.28
CA LYS A 74 -10.93 17.36 -16.37
C LYS A 74 -10.27 17.95 -17.61
N LYS A 75 -9.35 18.90 -17.45
CA LYS A 75 -8.62 19.50 -18.56
C LYS A 75 -7.68 18.51 -19.25
N GLU A 76 -7.01 17.65 -18.49
CA GLU A 76 -5.99 16.73 -19.01
C GLU A 76 -6.55 15.40 -19.52
N ILE A 77 -7.66 14.91 -18.96
CA ILE A 77 -8.27 13.60 -19.24
C ILE A 77 -9.56 13.75 -20.05
N GLY A 78 -10.29 14.86 -19.87
CA GLY A 78 -11.58 15.16 -20.48
C GLY A 78 -12.71 15.30 -19.45
N ASP A 79 -13.77 16.02 -19.82
CA ASP A 79 -14.96 16.25 -18.99
C ASP A 79 -16.22 15.70 -19.72
N PRO A 80 -16.96 14.74 -19.15
CA PRO A 80 -16.73 14.08 -17.87
C PRO A 80 -15.53 13.14 -17.90
N ILE A 81 -14.89 12.95 -16.74
CA ILE A 81 -13.88 11.90 -16.53
C ILE A 81 -14.61 10.56 -16.43
N ASP A 82 -14.16 9.59 -17.23
CA ASP A 82 -14.62 8.20 -17.17
C ASP A 82 -13.42 7.23 -17.16
N GLU A 83 -13.69 5.96 -16.84
CA GLU A 83 -12.65 4.93 -16.73
C GLU A 83 -11.85 4.76 -18.03
N THR A 84 -12.49 4.90 -19.20
CA THR A 84 -11.84 4.71 -20.50
C THR A 84 -10.84 5.82 -20.76
N LYS A 85 -11.25 7.08 -20.55
CA LYS A 85 -10.38 8.25 -20.71
C LYS A 85 -9.23 8.22 -19.70
N LEU A 86 -9.49 7.84 -18.46
CA LEU A 86 -8.48 7.73 -17.41
C LEU A 86 -7.46 6.63 -17.74
N LYS A 87 -7.91 5.41 -18.11
CA LYS A 87 -7.04 4.31 -18.52
C LYS A 87 -6.13 4.73 -19.68
N LYS A 88 -6.70 5.38 -20.70
CA LYS A 88 -5.95 5.91 -21.85
C LYS A 88 -4.89 6.94 -21.43
N TRP A 89 -5.25 7.89 -20.58
CA TRP A 89 -4.30 8.89 -20.06
C TRP A 89 -3.14 8.21 -19.32
N CYS A 90 -3.43 7.19 -18.52
CA CYS A 90 -2.42 6.42 -17.81
C CYS A 90 -1.47 5.66 -18.75
N GLU A 91 -1.98 5.06 -19.83
CA GLU A 91 -1.14 4.41 -20.85
C GLU A 91 -0.18 5.40 -21.53
N GLU A 92 -0.69 6.57 -21.89
CA GLU A 92 0.12 7.62 -22.51
C GLU A 92 1.15 8.19 -21.55
N ALA A 93 0.77 8.42 -20.29
CA ALA A 93 1.64 8.95 -19.26
C ALA A 93 2.75 7.97 -18.84
N ALA A 94 2.45 6.66 -18.78
CA ALA A 94 3.40 5.62 -18.37
C ALA A 94 4.68 5.60 -19.21
N ASN A 95 4.56 5.93 -20.50
CA ASN A 95 5.64 5.91 -21.48
C ASN A 95 6.45 7.22 -21.54
N LYS A 96 6.00 8.28 -20.83
CA LYS A 96 6.72 9.55 -20.81
C LYS A 96 8.05 9.39 -20.07
N LYS A 97 9.12 9.92 -20.67
CA LYS A 97 10.46 10.02 -20.07
C LYS A 97 10.62 11.40 -19.43
N SER A 98 9.81 11.67 -18.41
CA SER A 98 9.80 12.94 -17.69
C SER A 98 9.90 12.71 -16.19
N TYR A 99 10.75 13.50 -15.54
CA TYR A 99 10.94 13.52 -14.09
C TYR A 99 10.31 14.77 -13.45
N GLU A 100 9.36 15.40 -14.14
CA GLU A 100 8.58 16.47 -13.55
C GLU A 100 7.80 15.91 -12.35
N GLU A 101 8.09 16.43 -11.17
CA GLU A 101 7.49 15.98 -9.91
C GLU A 101 5.96 16.04 -9.97
N GLU A 102 5.41 17.05 -10.64
CA GLU A 102 3.98 17.20 -10.85
C GLU A 102 3.39 16.03 -11.69
N LEU A 103 4.06 15.64 -12.77
CA LEU A 103 3.63 14.53 -13.62
C LEU A 103 3.74 13.19 -12.87
N ILE A 104 4.82 13.00 -12.10
CA ILE A 104 4.98 11.82 -11.22
C ILE A 104 3.84 11.79 -10.20
N GLY A 105 3.56 12.90 -9.53
CA GLY A 105 2.46 13.02 -8.56
C GLY A 105 1.11 12.66 -9.16
N LYS A 106 0.79 13.23 -10.34
CA LYS A 106 -0.43 12.93 -11.09
C LYS A 106 -0.53 11.47 -11.50
N PHE A 107 0.56 10.88 -11.99
CA PHE A 107 0.57 9.46 -12.36
C PHE A 107 0.38 8.55 -11.14
N LYS A 108 1.06 8.84 -10.02
CA LYS A 108 0.90 8.11 -8.76
C LYS A 108 -0.49 8.29 -8.14
N SER A 109 -1.20 9.39 -8.36
CA SER A 109 -2.56 9.56 -7.84
C SER A 109 -3.63 8.95 -8.77
N ARG A 110 -3.40 8.97 -10.08
CA ARG A 110 -4.42 8.60 -11.08
C ARG A 110 -4.29 7.19 -11.64
N CYS A 111 -3.10 6.60 -11.61
CA CYS A 111 -2.81 5.34 -12.31
C CYS A 111 -2.37 4.21 -11.37
N THR A 112 -2.32 4.47 -10.07
CA THR A 112 -1.82 3.52 -9.09
C THR A 112 -2.72 3.48 -7.86
N LYS A 113 -2.72 2.33 -7.17
CA LYS A 113 -3.31 2.21 -5.83
C LYS A 113 -2.30 1.61 -4.87
N ASN A 114 -2.51 1.90 -3.59
CA ASN A 114 -1.77 1.25 -2.54
C ASN A 114 -2.22 -0.23 -2.45
N THR A 115 -1.34 -1.09 -1.98
CA THR A 115 -1.77 -2.39 -1.45
C THR A 115 -2.29 -2.17 -0.04
N ILE A 116 -3.02 -3.13 0.53
CA ILE A 116 -3.43 -3.06 1.94
C ILE A 116 -2.22 -2.84 2.85
N LEU A 117 -1.08 -3.48 2.56
CA LEU A 117 0.16 -3.29 3.29
C LEU A 117 0.66 -1.85 3.25
N THR A 118 0.78 -1.27 2.06
CA THR A 118 1.35 0.08 1.91
C THR A 118 0.39 1.15 2.41
N GLU A 119 -0.92 0.93 2.25
CA GLU A 119 -1.95 1.79 2.83
C GLU A 119 -1.85 1.81 4.36
N VAL A 120 -1.86 0.65 5.02
CA VAL A 120 -1.76 0.57 6.47
C VAL A 120 -0.46 1.21 6.96
N LYS A 121 0.69 0.88 6.34
CA LYS A 121 1.98 1.49 6.68
C LYS A 121 1.95 3.03 6.63
N SER A 122 1.27 3.61 5.64
CA SER A 122 1.16 5.06 5.50
C SER A 122 0.34 5.74 6.60
N LYS A 123 -0.54 4.97 7.26
CA LYS A 123 -1.46 5.45 8.32
C LYS A 123 -1.03 5.05 9.74
N LEU A 124 0.04 4.26 9.90
CA LEU A 124 0.55 3.88 11.21
C LEU A 124 1.05 5.12 11.99
N THR A 125 0.54 5.30 13.19
CA THR A 125 0.90 6.39 14.12
C THR A 125 0.93 5.86 15.56
N GLY A 126 1.47 6.64 16.49
CA GLY A 126 1.37 6.33 17.94
C GLY A 126 2.12 5.07 18.37
N GLY A 127 3.28 4.77 17.78
CA GLY A 127 4.09 3.61 18.13
C GLY A 127 3.53 2.27 17.64
N LYS A 128 2.54 2.30 16.73
CA LYS A 128 2.05 1.10 16.05
C LYS A 128 3.01 0.68 14.94
N SER A 129 3.20 -0.62 14.79
CA SER A 129 4.00 -1.24 13.72
C SER A 129 3.36 -2.53 13.26
N LEU A 130 3.65 -2.95 12.04
CA LEU A 130 3.31 -4.32 11.62
C LEU A 130 4.00 -5.33 12.54
N ILE A 131 3.35 -6.46 12.79
CA ILE A 131 3.98 -7.59 13.50
C ILE A 131 5.02 -8.21 12.54
N PRO A 132 6.32 -8.25 12.90
CA PRO A 132 7.33 -8.91 12.08
C PRO A 132 7.04 -10.41 11.90
N LEU A 133 7.42 -11.02 10.78
CA LEU A 133 7.14 -12.44 10.50
C LEU A 133 7.74 -13.38 11.56
N GLU A 134 8.90 -13.00 12.08
CA GLU A 134 9.69 -13.68 13.11
C GLU A 134 9.20 -13.42 14.54
N ASP A 135 8.34 -12.42 14.76
CA ASP A 135 7.84 -12.04 16.08
C ASP A 135 6.74 -13.01 16.56
N SER A 136 7.18 -14.18 17.01
CA SER A 136 6.30 -15.23 17.53
C SER A 136 5.44 -14.77 18.71
N ALA A 137 5.95 -13.84 19.53
CA ALA A 137 5.21 -13.29 20.67
C ALA A 137 4.10 -12.34 20.22
N GLY A 138 4.37 -11.47 19.24
CA GLY A 138 3.37 -10.59 18.63
C GLY A 138 2.22 -11.36 17.99
N TRP A 139 2.53 -12.42 17.22
CA TRP A 139 1.50 -13.27 16.62
C TRP A 139 0.68 -14.03 17.66
N THR A 140 1.32 -14.52 18.74
CA THR A 140 0.62 -15.16 19.85
C THR A 140 -0.34 -14.18 20.54
N LYS A 141 0.08 -12.92 20.74
CA LYS A 141 -0.79 -11.88 21.32
C LYS A 141 -1.99 -11.59 20.43
N SER A 142 -1.78 -11.42 19.12
CA SER A 142 -2.87 -11.18 18.16
C SER A 142 -3.88 -12.34 18.15
N TYR A 143 -3.38 -13.58 18.15
CA TYR A 143 -4.21 -14.79 18.25
C TYR A 143 -5.05 -14.85 19.53
N GLU A 144 -4.43 -14.57 20.68
CA GLU A 144 -5.14 -14.57 21.96
C GLU A 144 -6.17 -13.43 22.05
N GLU A 145 -5.91 -12.28 21.45
CA GLU A 145 -6.87 -11.18 21.35
C GLU A 145 -8.06 -11.56 20.46
N TYR A 146 -7.81 -12.21 19.33
CA TYR A 146 -8.85 -12.69 18.42
C TYR A 146 -9.80 -13.68 19.10
N LYS A 147 -9.26 -14.59 19.91
CA LYS A 147 -10.05 -15.61 20.62
C LYS A 147 -10.95 -15.04 21.71
N LYS A 148 -10.51 -13.99 22.39
CA LYS A 148 -11.19 -13.47 23.58
C LYS A 148 -12.37 -12.57 23.26
N ASN A 149 -12.29 -11.81 22.17
CA ASN A 149 -13.26 -10.75 21.89
C ASN A 149 -14.32 -11.22 20.87
N THR A 150 -15.51 -10.61 20.93
CA THR A 150 -16.47 -10.70 19.81
C THR A 150 -15.81 -10.10 18.57
N VAL A 151 -15.75 -10.86 17.49
CA VAL A 151 -15.19 -10.40 16.22
C VAL A 151 -16.33 -9.96 15.31
N GLU A 152 -16.43 -8.65 15.07
CA GLU A 152 -17.33 -8.08 14.07
C GLU A 152 -17.08 -8.70 12.70
N THR A 153 -18.12 -8.82 11.87
CA THR A 153 -18.03 -9.50 10.57
C THR A 153 -16.95 -8.94 9.64
N ASP A 154 -16.72 -7.62 9.68
CA ASP A 154 -15.70 -6.94 8.90
C ASP A 154 -14.28 -7.09 9.46
N LEU A 155 -14.13 -7.62 10.67
CA LEU A 155 -12.85 -8.00 11.27
C LEU A 155 -12.54 -9.50 11.11
N GLN A 156 -13.44 -10.29 10.53
CA GLN A 156 -13.21 -11.72 10.37
C GLN A 156 -12.21 -12.04 9.26
N ILE A 157 -11.17 -12.80 9.61
CA ILE A 157 -10.20 -13.33 8.64
C ILE A 157 -10.75 -14.56 7.91
N THR A 158 -10.17 -14.88 6.76
CA THR A 158 -10.55 -16.04 5.95
C THR A 158 -9.42 -17.06 5.95
N ILE A 159 -9.65 -18.28 6.46
CA ILE A 159 -8.66 -19.36 6.46
C ILE A 159 -9.28 -20.58 5.76
N GLY A 160 -8.66 -21.05 4.69
CA GLY A 160 -9.18 -22.19 3.91
C GLY A 160 -10.52 -21.90 3.20
N GLY A 161 -10.81 -20.63 2.91
CA GLY A 161 -12.07 -20.19 2.29
C GLY A 161 -13.19 -19.91 3.29
N GLU A 162 -12.99 -20.20 4.57
CA GLU A 162 -14.00 -19.99 5.62
C GLU A 162 -13.72 -18.74 6.44
N LYS A 163 -14.78 -18.01 6.78
CA LYS A 163 -14.71 -16.89 7.73
C LYS A 163 -14.54 -17.43 9.14
N ILE A 164 -13.50 -16.96 9.81
CA ILE A 164 -13.14 -17.43 11.14
C ILE A 164 -13.72 -16.48 12.18
N THR A 165 -14.52 -17.01 13.10
CA THR A 165 -15.02 -16.31 14.28
C THR A 165 -14.13 -16.59 15.49
N ASN A 166 -14.32 -15.83 16.58
CA ASN A 166 -13.63 -16.09 17.85
C ASN A 166 -13.86 -17.52 18.38
N THR A 167 -15.06 -18.08 18.20
CA THR A 167 -15.39 -19.44 18.67
C THR A 167 -14.71 -20.53 17.84
N THR A 168 -14.51 -20.30 16.54
CA THR A 168 -13.84 -21.26 15.65
C THR A 168 -12.30 -21.15 15.66
N MET A 169 -11.76 -20.05 16.17
CA MET A 169 -10.31 -19.78 16.20
C MET A 169 -9.53 -20.78 17.08
N GLY A 170 -10.18 -21.45 18.03
CA GLY A 170 -9.54 -22.48 18.87
C GLY A 170 -8.96 -23.67 18.10
N ASN A 171 -9.44 -23.91 16.87
CA ASN A 171 -8.94 -24.97 15.99
C ASN A 171 -7.80 -24.50 15.06
N LYS A 172 -7.33 -23.26 15.23
CA LYS A 172 -6.29 -22.62 14.42
C LYS A 172 -5.10 -22.25 15.29
N LYS A 173 -3.99 -21.88 14.66
CA LYS A 173 -2.74 -21.46 15.30
C LYS A 173 -2.43 -19.99 15.02
N ALA A 174 -1.54 -19.41 15.80
CA ALA A 174 -1.08 -18.03 15.58
C ALA A 174 -0.47 -17.84 14.18
N GLU A 175 0.21 -18.87 13.65
CA GLU A 175 0.76 -18.87 12.31
C GLU A 175 -0.31 -18.74 11.22
N ASP A 176 -1.54 -19.19 11.47
CA ASP A 176 -2.63 -19.06 10.49
C ASP A 176 -3.03 -17.59 10.30
N ILE A 177 -3.04 -16.79 11.38
CA ILE A 177 -3.26 -15.34 11.29
C ILE A 177 -2.11 -14.67 10.54
N ARG A 178 -0.86 -15.02 10.87
CA ARG A 178 0.34 -14.52 10.16
C ARG A 178 0.27 -14.81 8.67
N ASN A 179 -0.06 -16.05 8.30
CA ASN A 179 -0.13 -16.48 6.90
C ASN A 179 -1.26 -15.75 6.17
N TRP A 180 -2.42 -15.57 6.82
CA TRP A 180 -3.51 -14.78 6.27
C TRP A 180 -3.08 -13.33 6.02
N CYS A 181 -2.43 -12.68 7.00
CA CYS A 181 -1.85 -11.33 6.83
C CYS A 181 -0.92 -11.28 5.61
N GLY A 182 -0.02 -12.25 5.46
CA GLY A 182 0.85 -12.36 4.29
C GLY A 182 0.07 -12.43 2.98
N SER A 183 -0.96 -13.28 2.91
CA SER A 183 -1.76 -13.49 1.70
C SER A 183 -2.56 -12.25 1.27
N VAL A 184 -3.09 -11.48 2.22
CA VAL A 184 -3.94 -10.32 1.94
C VAL A 184 -3.13 -9.02 1.77
N SER A 185 -1.88 -9.00 2.24
CA SER A 185 -1.01 -7.81 2.24
C SER A 185 -0.84 -7.16 0.87
N GLN A 186 -0.82 -7.96 -0.19
CA GLN A 186 -0.63 -7.50 -1.58
C GLN A 186 -1.93 -7.19 -2.32
N ALA A 187 -3.09 -7.46 -1.71
CA ALA A 187 -4.37 -7.09 -2.31
C ALA A 187 -4.45 -5.56 -2.43
N LEU A 188 -5.07 -5.08 -3.51
CA LEU A 188 -5.23 -3.65 -3.77
C LEU A 188 -6.20 -3.04 -2.77
N PHE A 189 -5.75 -1.96 -2.14
CA PHE A 189 -6.60 -1.15 -1.30
C PHE A 189 -7.70 -0.49 -2.14
N THR A 190 -8.93 -0.56 -1.62
CA THR A 190 -10.11 0.04 -2.26
C THR A 190 -10.65 1.19 -1.43
N ALA A 191 -10.91 0.96 -0.14
CA ALA A 191 -11.41 1.97 0.79
C ALA A 191 -11.18 1.55 2.24
N ASP A 192 -11.23 2.50 3.18
CA ASP A 192 -11.10 2.23 4.62
C ASP A 192 -12.24 1.37 5.19
N THR A 193 -13.35 1.28 4.47
CA THR A 193 -14.51 0.45 4.81
C THR A 193 -14.34 -1.01 4.37
N ASP A 194 -13.32 -1.33 3.58
CA ASP A 194 -13.05 -2.68 3.09
C ASP A 194 -12.75 -3.65 4.26
N PRO A 195 -13.46 -4.79 4.36
CA PRO A 195 -13.24 -5.75 5.44
C PRO A 195 -11.82 -6.30 5.51
N SER A 196 -11.17 -6.55 4.37
CA SER A 196 -9.80 -7.06 4.34
C SER A 196 -8.81 -6.01 4.88
N TYR A 197 -9.00 -4.74 4.53
CA TYR A 197 -8.21 -3.65 5.10
C TYR A 197 -8.42 -3.52 6.61
N LYS A 198 -9.68 -3.50 7.08
CA LYS A 198 -10.00 -3.39 8.51
C LYS A 198 -9.42 -4.53 9.32
N ALA A 199 -9.64 -5.77 8.88
CA ALA A 199 -9.11 -6.96 9.52
C ALA A 199 -7.57 -6.96 9.51
N PHE A 200 -6.93 -6.54 8.40
CA PHE A 200 -5.46 -6.48 8.34
C PHE A 200 -4.91 -5.45 9.32
N ASN A 201 -5.48 -4.24 9.34
CA ASN A 201 -5.09 -3.18 10.26
C ASN A 201 -5.29 -3.57 11.74
N LYS A 202 -6.27 -4.41 12.03
CA LYS A 202 -6.54 -4.90 13.39
C LYS A 202 -5.62 -6.04 13.82
N TRP A 203 -5.40 -7.04 12.95
CA TRP A 203 -4.78 -8.31 13.36
C TRP A 203 -3.30 -8.45 12.95
N CYS A 204 -2.82 -7.65 12.01
CA CYS A 204 -1.46 -7.70 11.49
C CYS A 204 -0.57 -6.57 12.03
N VAL A 205 -1.13 -5.70 12.87
CA VAL A 205 -0.46 -4.56 13.49
C VAL A 205 -0.37 -4.81 15.00
N SER A 206 0.77 -4.47 15.59
CA SER A 206 1.01 -4.43 17.03
C SER A 206 1.36 -3.02 17.48
N GLY A 207 1.35 -2.81 18.80
CA GLY A 207 1.66 -1.52 19.38
C GLY A 207 0.42 -0.63 19.53
N GLY A 208 0.57 0.40 20.36
CA GLY A 208 -0.53 1.10 21.03
C GLY A 208 -0.65 0.62 22.48
N ALA A 209 -0.22 1.47 23.41
CA ALA A 209 -0.58 1.38 24.82
C ALA A 209 -2.03 1.85 24.99
#